data_AF-A0A849C903-F1
#
_entry.id   AF-A0A849C903-F1
#
_cell.length_a   1.000
_cell.length_b   1.000
_cell.length_c   1.000
_cell.angle_alpha   90.00
_cell.angle_beta   90.00
_cell.angle_gamma   90.00
#
_symmetry.space_group_name_H-M   'P 1'
#
loop_
_entity.id
_entity.type
_entity.pdbx_description
1 polymer ?
#
loop_
_entity_poly.entity_id
_entity_poly.type
_entity_poly.pdbx_seq_one_letter_code
_entity_poly.pdbx_strand_id
1 'polypeptide(L)'
;MALFQADIDQINALAKTLGEVAAQIDAIDVRTAAQSIAAALPGTPLGAACAQATEYTEGAWWRVSQRVEQVSTAMTAVAADVAATDDTFRHRLDGLDFRTGGR
;
A
#
# COMPACT_ATOMS: atom_id res chain seq x y z
N MET A 1 3.03 9.54 -23.38
CA MET A 1 3.87 10.36 -22.48
C MET A 1 4.99 9.46 -21.99
N ALA A 2 6.25 9.84 -22.19
CA ALA A 2 7.35 9.18 -21.49
C ALA A 2 7.32 9.65 -20.03
N LEU A 3 7.46 8.72 -19.08
CA LEU A 3 7.63 9.02 -17.66
C LEU A 3 9.12 9.22 -17.39
N PHE A 4 9.50 10.25 -16.63
CA PHE A 4 10.90 10.45 -16.23
C PHE A 4 11.25 9.65 -14.97
N GLN A 5 12.53 9.45 -14.69
CA GLN A 5 12.99 8.80 -13.45
C GLN A 5 12.39 9.47 -12.19
N ALA A 6 12.27 10.80 -12.20
CA ALA A 6 11.64 11.55 -11.12
C ALA A 6 10.17 11.15 -10.88
N ASP A 7 9.42 10.80 -11.93
CA ASP A 7 8.05 10.34 -11.82
C ASP A 7 8.00 8.92 -11.23
N ILE A 8 8.93 8.04 -11.63
CA ILE A 8 9.09 6.69 -11.06
C ILE A 8 9.39 6.77 -9.56
N ASP A 9 10.29 7.68 -9.17
CA ASP A 9 10.65 7.90 -7.77
C ASP A 9 9.45 8.41 -6.95
N GLN A 10 8.65 9.33 -7.50
CA GLN A 10 7.43 9.81 -6.85
C GLN A 10 6.36 8.71 -6.71
N ILE A 11 6.18 7.86 -7.73
CA ILE A 11 5.26 6.71 -7.66
C ILE A 11 5.69 5.77 -6.54
N ASN A 12 6.98 5.44 -6.46
CA ASN A 12 7.52 4.57 -5.40
C ASN A 12 7.37 5.19 -4.01
N ALA A 13 7.61 6.50 -3.86
CA ALA A 13 7.43 7.20 -2.59
C ALA A 13 5.97 7.19 -2.12
N LEU A 14 5.02 7.41 -3.04
CA LEU A 14 3.60 7.32 -2.75
C LEU A 14 3.18 5.88 -2.42
N ALA A 15 3.66 4.88 -3.18
CA ALA A 15 3.40 3.47 -2.89
C ALA A 15 3.87 3.09 -1.48
N LYS A 16 5.08 3.50 -1.09
CA LYS A 16 5.60 3.30 0.27
C LYS A 16 4.69 3.94 1.33
N THR A 17 4.28 5.19 1.12
CA THR A 17 3.39 5.91 2.04
C THR A 17 2.06 5.18 2.21
N LEU A 18 1.48 4.67 1.12
CA LEU A 18 0.24 3.88 1.16
C LEU A 18 0.45 2.57 1.93
N GLY A 19 1.59 1.90 1.76
CA GLY A 19 1.93 0.71 2.54
C GLY A 19 2.01 0.99 4.05
N GLU A 20 2.62 2.11 4.44
CA GLU A 20 2.69 2.55 5.84
C GLU A 20 1.29 2.87 6.39
N VAL A 21 0.43 3.54 5.62
CA VAL A 21 -0.96 3.80 6.00
C VAL A 21 -1.75 2.50 6.16
N ALA A 22 -1.61 1.55 5.25
CA ALA A 22 -2.26 0.25 5.35
C ALA A 22 -1.87 -0.48 6.65
N ALA A 23 -0.57 -0.49 6.99
CA ALA A 23 -0.06 -1.09 8.22
C ALA A 23 -0.60 -0.39 9.48
N GLN A 24 -0.70 0.95 9.48
CA GLN A 24 -1.27 1.69 10.60
C GLN A 24 -2.76 1.41 10.80
N ILE A 25 -3.53 1.26 9.71
CA ILE A 25 -4.95 0.91 9.78
C ILE A 25 -5.13 -0.52 10.29
N ASP A 26 -4.32 -1.46 9.83
CA ASP A 26 -4.34 -2.85 10.26
C ASP A 26 -4.05 -3.01 11.76
N ALA A 27 -3.22 -2.12 12.31
CA ALA A 27 -2.87 -2.09 13.72
C ALA A 27 -3.96 -1.51 14.65
N ILE A 28 -5.11 -1.06 14.12
CA ILE A 28 -6.21 -0.55 14.93
C ILE A 28 -6.89 -1.71 15.66
N ASP A 29 -6.55 -1.87 16.95
CA ASP A 29 -7.17 -2.84 17.86
C ASP A 29 -8.21 -2.15 18.75
N VAL A 30 -9.49 -2.44 18.48
CA VAL A 30 -10.63 -1.97 19.28
C VAL A 30 -11.25 -3.09 20.10
N ARG A 31 -11.06 -4.35 19.73
CA ARG A 31 -11.54 -5.53 20.48
C ARG A 31 -10.89 -5.58 21.84
N THR A 32 -9.60 -5.36 21.96
CA THR A 32 -8.89 -5.38 23.26
C THR A 32 -9.44 -4.32 24.19
N ALA A 33 -9.69 -3.10 23.69
CA ALA A 33 -10.29 -2.03 24.49
C ALA A 33 -11.69 -2.39 25.03
N ALA A 34 -12.50 -3.08 24.22
CA ALA A 34 -13.87 -3.46 24.58
C ALA A 34 -13.97 -4.63 25.58
N GLN A 35 -12.89 -5.40 25.80
CA GLN A 35 -12.90 -6.52 26.76
C GLN A 35 -13.26 -6.06 28.20
N SER A 36 -12.86 -4.84 28.55
CA SER A 36 -13.13 -4.25 29.88
C SER A 36 -14.63 -4.04 30.17
N ILE A 37 -15.46 -3.90 29.13
CA ILE A 37 -16.89 -3.58 29.27
C ILE A 37 -17.67 -4.74 29.88
N ALA A 38 -17.36 -5.98 29.48
CA ALA A 38 -18.02 -7.17 30.01
C ALA A 38 -17.73 -7.35 31.52
N ALA A 39 -16.52 -7.00 31.95
CA ALA A 39 -16.14 -7.02 33.37
C ALA A 39 -16.80 -5.89 34.17
N ALA A 40 -16.97 -4.71 33.57
CA ALA A 40 -17.58 -3.56 34.23
C ALA A 40 -19.10 -3.67 34.39
N LEU A 41 -19.78 -4.39 33.49
CA LEU A 41 -21.25 -4.49 33.44
C LEU A 41 -21.75 -5.95 33.43
N PRO A 42 -21.44 -6.73 34.48
CA PRO A 42 -21.78 -8.16 34.53
C PRO A 42 -23.30 -8.37 34.51
N GLY A 43 -23.75 -9.42 33.83
CA GLY A 43 -25.16 -9.78 33.71
C GLY A 43 -25.96 -8.95 32.68
N THR A 44 -25.34 -7.96 32.05
CA THR A 44 -25.96 -7.19 30.95
C THR A 44 -25.56 -7.76 29.58
N PRO A 45 -26.39 -7.56 28.53
CA PRO A 45 -26.02 -7.95 27.17
C PRO A 45 -24.95 -7.04 26.54
N LEU A 46 -24.53 -5.96 27.21
CA LEU A 46 -23.64 -4.94 26.62
C LEU A 46 -22.26 -5.49 26.28
N GLY A 47 -21.70 -6.38 27.11
CA GLY A 47 -20.39 -7.00 26.81
C GLY A 47 -20.41 -7.78 25.48
N ALA A 48 -21.44 -8.58 25.25
CA ALA A 48 -21.61 -9.32 24.01
C ALA A 48 -21.86 -8.40 22.81
N ALA A 49 -22.68 -7.36 23.00
CA ALA A 49 -22.94 -6.36 21.95
C ALA A 49 -21.66 -5.61 21.55
N CYS A 50 -20.83 -5.21 22.51
CA CYS A 50 -19.55 -4.55 22.25
C CYS A 50 -18.54 -5.49 21.57
N ALA A 51 -18.49 -6.76 21.96
CA ALA A 51 -17.64 -7.76 21.29
C ALA A 51 -18.03 -7.92 19.81
N GLN A 52 -19.33 -8.06 19.51
CA GLN A 52 -19.82 -8.17 18.13
C GLN A 52 -19.54 -6.90 17.32
N ALA A 53 -19.80 -5.73 17.91
CA ALA A 53 -19.56 -4.45 17.24
C ALA A 53 -18.08 -4.27 16.89
N THR A 54 -17.17 -4.56 17.83
CA THR A 54 -15.73 -4.42 17.61
C THR A 54 -15.18 -5.41 16.61
N GLU A 55 -15.69 -6.65 16.57
CA GLU A 55 -15.35 -7.61 15.51
C GLU A 55 -15.70 -7.07 14.11
N TYR A 56 -16.90 -6.52 13.94
CA TYR A 56 -17.29 -5.93 12.65
C TYR A 56 -16.47 -4.69 12.30
N THR A 57 -16.16 -3.85 13.29
CA THR A 57 -15.34 -2.65 13.09
C THR A 57 -13.92 -3.00 12.66
N GLU A 58 -13.24 -3.92 13.34
CA GLU A 58 -11.90 -4.37 12.94
C GLU A 58 -11.91 -5.04 11.57
N GLY A 59 -12.89 -5.90 11.30
CA GLY A 59 -13.03 -6.51 9.99
C GLY A 59 -13.23 -5.46 8.87
N ALA A 60 -13.87 -4.33 9.16
CA ALA A 60 -13.99 -3.22 8.21
C ALA A 60 -12.66 -2.50 8.00
N TRP A 61 -11.91 -2.20 9.07
CA TRP A 61 -10.58 -1.59 8.97
C TRP A 61 -9.60 -2.49 8.22
N TRP A 62 -9.61 -3.79 8.48
CA TRP A 62 -8.81 -4.77 7.75
C TRP A 62 -9.10 -4.78 6.24
N ARG A 63 -10.37 -4.69 5.84
CA ARG A 63 -10.71 -4.58 4.40
C ARG A 63 -10.22 -3.27 3.80
N VAL A 64 -10.15 -2.19 4.57
CA VAL A 64 -9.58 -0.92 4.11
C VAL A 64 -8.06 -1.04 3.96
N SER A 65 -7.34 -1.58 4.95
CA SER A 65 -5.90 -1.78 4.86
C SER A 65 -5.52 -2.62 3.64
N GLN A 66 -6.21 -3.74 3.40
CA GLN A 66 -5.99 -4.57 2.22
C GLN A 66 -6.18 -3.83 0.89
N ARG A 67 -7.20 -2.97 0.78
CA ARG A 67 -7.44 -2.20 -0.45
C ARG A 67 -6.34 -1.17 -0.67
N VAL A 68 -5.88 -0.52 0.38
CA VAL A 68 -4.77 0.44 0.31
C VAL A 68 -3.47 -0.27 -0.08
N GLU A 69 -3.20 -1.45 0.49
CA GLU A 69 -2.05 -2.29 0.15
C GLU A 69 -2.08 -2.78 -1.31
N GLN A 70 -3.25 -3.16 -1.83
CA GLN A 70 -3.42 -3.51 -3.24
C GLN A 70 -3.07 -2.35 -4.17
N VAL A 71 -3.48 -1.12 -3.82
CA VAL A 71 -3.11 0.08 -4.59
C VAL A 71 -1.61 0.31 -4.54
N SER A 72 -0.99 0.26 -3.35
CA SER A 72 0.46 0.37 -3.19
C SER A 72 1.24 -0.65 -4.05
N THR A 73 0.79 -1.90 -4.03
CA THR A 73 1.39 -2.99 -4.81
C THR A 73 1.27 -2.72 -6.31
N ALA A 74 0.09 -2.32 -6.79
CA ALA A 74 -0.13 -1.99 -8.19
C ALA A 74 0.75 -0.81 -8.66
N MET A 75 0.91 0.21 -7.82
CA MET A 75 1.78 1.35 -8.11
C MET A 75 3.25 0.94 -8.23
N THR A 76 3.73 0.08 -7.32
CA THR A 76 5.09 -0.47 -7.40
C THR A 76 5.31 -1.28 -8.67
N ALA A 77 4.32 -2.09 -9.07
CA ALA A 77 4.38 -2.87 -10.30
C ALA A 77 4.47 -1.97 -11.55
N VAL A 78 3.63 -0.93 -11.63
CA VAL A 78 3.66 0.04 -12.74
C VAL A 78 5.01 0.77 -12.81
N ALA A 79 5.56 1.19 -11.67
CA ALA A 79 6.88 1.83 -11.62
C ALA A 79 7.98 0.92 -12.18
N ALA A 80 7.95 -0.38 -11.82
CA ALA A 80 8.90 -1.37 -12.32
C ALA A 80 8.77 -1.60 -13.83
N ASP A 81 7.53 -1.74 -14.34
CA ASP A 81 7.27 -1.95 -15.77
C ASP A 81 7.73 -0.77 -16.64
N VAL A 82 7.50 0.46 -16.16
CA VAL A 82 7.94 1.68 -16.84
C VAL A 82 9.47 1.76 -16.85
N ALA A 83 10.14 1.51 -15.71
CA ALA A 83 11.59 1.51 -15.63
C ALA A 83 12.22 0.48 -16.59
N ALA A 84 11.70 -0.74 -16.62
CA ALA A 84 12.18 -1.80 -17.52
C ALA A 84 12.00 -1.43 -19.00
N THR A 85 10.92 -0.73 -19.35
CA THR A 85 10.67 -0.25 -20.71
C THR A 85 11.67 0.86 -21.09
N ASP A 86 11.96 1.79 -20.19
CA ASP A 86 12.92 2.87 -20.42
C ASP A 86 14.35 2.34 -20.58
N ASP A 87 14.75 1.36 -19.76
CA ASP A 87 16.04 0.66 -19.88
C ASP A 87 16.16 -0.05 -21.25
N THR A 88 15.09 -0.69 -21.70
CA THR A 88 15.04 -1.33 -23.02
C THR A 88 15.20 -0.30 -24.15
N PHE A 89 14.56 0.87 -24.01
CA PHE A 89 14.69 1.96 -24.97
C PHE A 89 16.12 2.54 -24.98
N ARG A 90 16.72 2.74 -23.81
CA ARG A 90 18.12 3.17 -23.66
C ARG A 90 19.08 2.19 -24.32
N HIS A 91 18.92 0.90 -24.08
CA HIS A 91 19.73 -0.13 -24.75
C HIS A 91 19.60 -0.08 -26.28
N ARG A 92 18.40 0.18 -26.81
CA ARG A 92 18.21 0.36 -28.26
C ARG A 92 18.88 1.64 -28.76
N LEU A 93 18.82 2.74 -28.02
CA LEU A 93 19.53 3.98 -28.35
C LEU A 93 21.05 3.81 -28.31
N ASP A 94 21.59 3.14 -27.30
CA ASP A 94 23.02 2.82 -27.20
C ASP A 94 23.48 1.94 -28.38
N GLY A 95 22.62 1.02 -28.83
CA GLY A 95 22.85 0.23 -30.05
C GLY A 95 22.77 1.03 -31.35
N LEU A 96 22.17 2.23 -31.31
CA LEU A 96 22.10 3.19 -32.40
C LEU A 96 23.16 4.29 -32.26
N ASP A 97 24.10 4.19 -31.32
CA ASP A 97 25.22 5.13 -31.16
C ASP A 97 26.11 5.10 -32.41
N PHE A 98 25.78 5.94 -33.39
CA PHE A 98 26.56 6.15 -34.59
C PHE A 98 27.82 6.92 -34.20
N ARG A 99 28.87 6.19 -33.81
CA ARG A 99 30.22 6.74 -33.77
C ARG A 99 30.61 7.10 -35.21
N THR A 100 30.53 8.36 -35.57
CA THR A 100 31.22 8.87 -36.75
C THR A 100 32.69 8.60 -36.50
N GLY A 101 33.24 7.63 -37.25
CA GLY A 101 34.63 7.21 -37.10
C GLY A 101 35.56 8.39 -37.31
N GLY A 102 36.02 8.97 -36.20
CA GLY A 102 37.12 9.92 -36.18
C GLY A 102 38.42 9.15 -36.39
N ARG A 103 38.92 9.19 -37.62
CA ARG A 103 40.35 9.11 -37.92
C ARG A 103 40.96 10.49 -37.71
#